data_AF-A0A699VVT3-F1
#
_entry.id   AF-A0A699VVT3-F1
#
_cell.length_a   1.000
_cell.length_b   1.000
_cell.length_c   1.000
_cell.angle_alpha   90.00
_cell.angle_beta   90.00
_cell.angle_gamma   90.00
#
_symmetry.space_group_name_H-M   'P 1'
#
loop_
_entity.id
_entity.type
_entity.pdbx_description
1 polymer ?
#
loop_
_entity_poly.entity_id
_entity_poly.type
_entity_poly.pdbx_seq_one_letter_code
_entity_poly.pdbx_strand_id
1 'polypeptide(L)'
;VGTINDNNPLYIIDGVPTKDGINQISPNDIESINILKDASSAAIYGARASNGVVVVTTKRGKSGKPRLSVSAYSGVQTAANLIKMANTPQYVNAYNVAAQNDGRTQIPAAVAATLPDVNWLKEVLKPAWQHNVQLD
;
A
#
# COMPACT_ATOMS: atom_id res chain seq x y z
N VAL A 1 -12.34 -29.81 -2.10
CA VAL A 1 -13.22 -29.04 -1.20
C VAL A 1 -12.32 -28.13 -0.37
N GLY A 2 -12.25 -26.85 -0.75
CA GLY A 2 -11.42 -25.84 -0.06
C GLY A 2 -12.12 -25.33 1.21
N THR A 3 -11.33 -24.99 2.21
CA THR A 3 -11.78 -24.56 3.55
C THR A 3 -12.70 -23.34 3.46
N ILE A 4 -13.91 -23.47 4.00
CA ILE A 4 -15.04 -22.53 3.95
C ILE A 4 -14.78 -21.10 4.48
N ASN A 5 -13.57 -20.78 4.95
CA ASN A 5 -13.21 -19.47 5.49
C ASN A 5 -11.81 -18.98 5.07
N ASP A 6 -11.07 -19.72 4.24
CA ASP A 6 -9.73 -19.30 3.80
C ASP A 6 -9.52 -19.70 2.33
N ASN A 7 -9.55 -18.69 1.46
CA ASN A 7 -9.36 -18.81 0.01
C ASN A 7 -7.95 -18.38 -0.42
N ASN A 8 -7.03 -18.15 0.53
CA ASN A 8 -5.69 -17.74 0.18
C ASN A 8 -4.94 -18.90 -0.51
N PRO A 9 -4.12 -18.62 -1.54
CA PRO A 9 -3.27 -19.63 -2.15
C PRO A 9 -2.15 -20.04 -1.20
N LEU A 10 -1.62 -21.25 -1.38
CA LEU A 10 -0.42 -21.68 -0.66
C LEU A 10 0.81 -21.07 -1.31
N TYR A 11 1.64 -20.37 -0.53
CA TYR A 11 2.92 -19.85 -1.01
C TYR A 11 4.04 -20.83 -0.64
N ILE A 12 4.96 -21.04 -1.57
CA ILE A 12 6.13 -21.89 -1.38
C ILE A 12 7.35 -21.08 -1.78
N ILE A 13 8.23 -20.79 -0.82
CA ILE A 13 9.49 -20.08 -1.07
C ILE A 13 10.59 -21.11 -0.95
N ASP A 14 11.33 -21.35 -2.03
CA ASP A 14 12.49 -22.26 -2.01
C ASP A 14 12.17 -23.68 -1.46
N GLY A 15 10.92 -24.13 -1.64
CA GLY A 15 10.42 -25.42 -1.15
C GLY A 15 9.81 -25.40 0.25
N VAL A 16 9.88 -24.27 0.97
CA VAL A 16 9.27 -24.10 2.29
C VAL A 16 7.88 -23.46 2.15
N PRO A 17 6.80 -24.12 2.61
CA PRO A 17 5.46 -23.56 2.56
C PRO A 17 5.28 -22.48 3.62
N THR A 18 4.80 -21.31 3.23
CA THR A 18 4.45 -20.19 4.11
C THR A 18 3.05 -19.68 3.80
N LYS A 19 2.37 -19.14 4.82
CA LYS A 19 1.04 -18.52 4.67
C LYS A 19 1.11 -17.02 4.39
N ASP A 20 2.20 -16.36 4.82
CA ASP A 20 2.40 -14.91 4.65
C ASP A 20 3.19 -14.54 3.38
N GLY A 21 3.69 -15.57 2.68
CA GLY A 21 3.91 -15.59 1.23
C GLY A 21 4.98 -14.66 0.66
N ILE A 22 4.56 -13.47 0.26
CA ILE A 22 5.35 -12.56 -0.58
C ILE A 22 5.94 -11.39 0.21
N ASN A 23 5.37 -11.05 1.37
CA ASN A 23 5.81 -9.89 2.15
C ASN A 23 7.11 -10.14 2.92
N GLN A 24 7.55 -11.40 3.02
CA GLN A 24 8.76 -11.80 3.75
C GLN A 24 10.02 -11.78 2.89
N ILE A 25 9.88 -11.60 1.58
CA ILE A 25 10.99 -11.61 0.62
C ILE A 25 11.03 -10.31 -0.17
N SER A 26 12.23 -9.80 -0.41
CA SER A 26 12.41 -8.67 -1.31
C SER A 26 12.06 -9.12 -2.73
N PRO A 27 11.29 -8.33 -3.51
CA PRO A 27 11.07 -8.62 -4.93
C PRO A 27 12.38 -8.72 -5.73
N ASN A 28 13.43 -8.05 -5.27
CA ASN A 28 14.75 -8.10 -5.91
C ASN A 28 15.43 -9.46 -5.74
N ASP A 29 15.09 -10.23 -4.72
CA ASP A 29 15.66 -11.56 -4.50
C ASP A 29 14.92 -12.65 -5.29
N ILE A 30 13.85 -12.32 -6.00
CA ILE A 30 13.04 -13.29 -6.75
C ILE A 30 13.73 -13.62 -8.08
N GLU A 31 14.00 -14.91 -8.31
CA GLU A 31 14.43 -15.42 -9.63
C GLU A 31 13.23 -15.75 -10.51
N SER A 32 12.19 -16.39 -9.95
CA SER A 32 10.99 -16.73 -10.70
C SER A 32 9.76 -16.93 -9.80
N ILE A 33 8.58 -16.66 -10.37
CA ILE A 33 7.27 -16.89 -9.75
C ILE A 33 6.47 -17.82 -10.67
N ASN A 34 6.15 -19.01 -10.19
CA ASN A 34 5.33 -20.00 -10.88
C ASN A 34 3.98 -20.12 -10.19
N ILE A 35 2.91 -19.92 -10.94
CA ILE A 35 1.53 -19.97 -10.43
C ILE A 35 0.87 -21.26 -10.93
N LEU A 36 0.67 -22.21 -10.02
CA LEU A 36 0.02 -23.48 -10.30
C LEU A 36 -1.49 -23.33 -10.07
N LYS A 37 -2.22 -23.26 -11.18
CA LYS A 37 -3.68 -23.06 -11.20
C LYS A 37 -4.46 -24.36 -11.37
N ASP A 38 -3.83 -25.40 -11.92
CA ASP A 38 -4.49 -26.68 -12.17
C ASP A 38 -4.29 -27.65 -11.01
N ALA A 39 -5.36 -28.39 -10.67
CA ALA A 39 -5.42 -29.35 -9.59
C ALA A 39 -4.36 -30.46 -9.73
N SER A 40 -4.03 -30.86 -10.96
CA SER A 40 -3.01 -31.86 -11.25
C SER A 40 -1.61 -31.43 -10.80
N SER A 41 -1.25 -30.18 -11.09
CA SER A 41 0.04 -29.56 -10.74
C SER A 41 0.14 -29.18 -9.26
N ALA A 42 -0.99 -28.85 -8.65
CA ALA A 42 -1.10 -28.46 -7.24
C ALA A 42 -1.18 -29.68 -6.30
N ALA A 43 -1.60 -30.85 -6.79
CA ALA A 43 -1.80 -32.06 -5.99
C ALA A 43 -0.55 -32.52 -5.22
N ILE A 44 0.64 -32.23 -5.73
CA ILE A 44 1.93 -32.55 -5.07
C ILE A 44 2.01 -31.88 -3.68
N TYR A 45 1.34 -30.74 -3.48
CA TYR A 45 1.40 -29.97 -2.24
C TYR A 45 0.21 -30.23 -1.29
N GLY A 46 -0.63 -31.23 -1.62
CA GLY A 46 -1.68 -31.76 -0.75
C GLY A 46 -2.92 -30.87 -0.61
N ALA A 47 -3.75 -31.14 0.40
CA ALA A 47 -5.06 -30.48 0.58
C ALA A 47 -4.99 -28.94 0.72
N ARG A 48 -3.84 -28.40 1.14
CA ARG A 48 -3.59 -26.95 1.25
C ARG A 48 -3.44 -26.25 -0.10
N ALA A 49 -3.25 -27.02 -1.18
CA ALA A 49 -3.13 -26.55 -2.55
C ALA A 49 -4.47 -26.40 -3.27
N SER A 50 -5.60 -26.65 -2.57
CA SER A 50 -6.94 -26.59 -3.15
C SER A 50 -7.31 -25.21 -3.72
N ASN A 51 -6.68 -24.15 -3.22
CA ASN A 51 -6.90 -22.77 -3.63
C ASN A 51 -5.84 -22.28 -4.65
N GLY A 52 -4.99 -23.18 -5.13
CA GLY A 52 -3.82 -22.86 -5.98
C GLY A 52 -2.52 -22.70 -5.19
N VAL A 53 -1.39 -22.78 -5.90
CA VAL A 53 -0.05 -22.68 -5.31
C VAL A 53 0.77 -21.62 -6.04
N VAL A 54 1.42 -20.74 -5.29
CA VAL A 54 2.41 -19.79 -5.80
C VAL A 54 3.78 -20.24 -5.35
N VAL A 55 4.60 -20.73 -6.28
CA VAL A 55 5.97 -21.14 -6.02
C VAL A 55 6.90 -19.99 -6.38
N VAL A 56 7.66 -19.51 -5.41
CA VAL A 56 8.69 -18.49 -5.57
C VAL A 56 10.05 -19.14 -5.40
N THR A 57 10.94 -18.90 -6.36
CA THR A 57 12.35 -19.31 -6.29
C THR A 57 13.19 -18.07 -6.10
N THR A 58 14.06 -18.05 -5.09
CA THR A 58 14.97 -16.91 -4.86
C THR A 58 16.26 -17.06 -5.66
N LYS A 59 16.90 -15.95 -6.00
CA LYS A 59 18.20 -15.91 -6.67
C LYS A 59 19.24 -16.61 -5.79
N ARG A 60 20.02 -17.49 -6.41
CA ARG A 60 21.16 -18.17 -5.77
C ARG A 60 22.45 -17.85 -6.52
N GLY A 61 23.57 -17.85 -5.79
CA GLY A 61 24.89 -17.66 -6.38
C GLY A 61 25.21 -18.74 -7.42
N LYS A 62 25.60 -18.32 -8.62
CA LYS A 62 26.02 -19.23 -9.71
C LYS A 62 27.54 -19.30 -9.75
N SER A 63 28.09 -20.50 -9.91
CA SER A 63 29.54 -20.68 -10.08
C SER A 63 30.02 -19.98 -11.35
N GLY A 64 31.01 -19.09 -11.22
CA GLY A 64 31.53 -18.29 -12.34
C GLY A 64 32.09 -16.94 -11.89
N LYS A 65 32.20 -16.00 -12.84
CA LYS A 65 32.67 -14.64 -12.56
C LYS A 65 31.66 -13.92 -11.63
N PRO A 66 32.13 -13.22 -10.58
CA PRO A 66 31.24 -12.45 -9.71
C PRO A 66 30.50 -11.38 -10.53
N ARG A 67 29.19 -11.30 -10.36
CA ARG A 67 28.35 -10.23 -10.91
C ARG A 67 27.79 -9.45 -9.73
N LEU A 68 28.07 -8.15 -9.71
CA LEU A 68 27.51 -7.20 -8.75
C LEU A 68 26.38 -6.46 -9.44
N SER A 69 25.19 -6.41 -8.83
CA SER A 69 24.06 -5.65 -9.33
C SER A 69 23.70 -4.55 -8.34
N VAL A 70 23.78 -3.30 -8.77
CA VAL A 70 23.35 -2.14 -7.97
C VAL A 70 22.07 -1.62 -8.57
N SER A 71 21.01 -1.60 -7.78
CA SER A 71 19.73 -0.99 -8.17
C SER A 71 19.45 0.21 -7.28
N ALA A 72 19.29 1.37 -7.91
CA ALA A 72 18.97 2.61 -7.23
C ALA A 72 17.72 3.20 -7.88
N TYR A 73 16.74 3.58 -7.06
CA TYR A 73 15.57 4.31 -7.54
C TYR A 73 15.36 5.58 -6.73
N SER A 74 14.83 6.59 -7.41
CA SER A 74 14.45 7.88 -6.84
C SER A 74 13.10 8.25 -7.42
N GLY A 75 12.17 8.65 -6.56
CA GLY A 75 10.82 9.03 -6.95
C GLY A 75 10.28 10.15 -6.09
N VAL A 76 9.27 10.83 -6.59
CA VAL A 76 8.49 11.82 -5.82
C VAL A 76 7.13 11.21 -5.57
N GLN A 77 6.77 11.04 -4.30
CA GLN A 77 5.45 10.59 -3.91
C GLN A 77 4.53 11.79 -3.70
N THR A 78 3.38 11.80 -4.36
CA THR A 78 2.33 12.81 -4.18
C THR A 78 1.01 12.15 -3.81
N ALA A 79 0.18 12.81 -3.01
CA ALA A 79 -1.15 12.32 -2.67
C ALA A 79 -2.09 12.49 -3.88
N ALA A 80 -2.59 11.38 -4.43
CA ALA A 80 -3.40 11.39 -5.64
C ALA A 80 -4.87 11.80 -5.41
N ASN A 81 -5.48 11.39 -4.29
CA ASN A 81 -6.88 11.66 -3.96
C ASN A 81 -6.98 12.28 -2.57
N LEU A 82 -6.87 13.60 -2.50
CA LEU A 82 -7.07 14.37 -1.28
C LEU A 82 -8.57 14.66 -1.11
N ILE A 83 -9.11 14.42 0.08
CA ILE A 83 -10.48 14.86 0.42
C ILE A 83 -10.52 16.39 0.26
N LYS A 84 -11.56 16.89 -0.39
CA LYS A 84 -11.77 18.34 -0.52
C LYS A 84 -12.14 18.89 0.85
N MET A 85 -11.18 19.55 1.49
CA MET A 85 -11.41 20.27 2.75
C MET A 85 -12.39 21.43 2.51
N ALA A 86 -13.25 21.70 3.48
CA ALA A 86 -14.11 22.87 3.44
C ALA A 86 -13.26 24.14 3.41
N ASN A 87 -13.61 25.08 2.53
CA ASN A 87 -12.98 26.39 2.54
C ASN A 87 -13.47 27.24 3.72
N THR A 88 -12.74 28.30 4.06
CA THR A 88 -13.09 29.18 5.18
C THR A 88 -14.56 29.66 5.17
N PRO A 89 -15.14 30.11 4.04
CA PRO A 89 -16.55 30.49 3.98
C PRO A 89 -17.53 29.34 4.25
N GLN A 90 -17.25 28.13 3.75
CA GLN A 90 -18.07 26.94 4.02
C GLN A 90 -18.01 26.55 5.50
N TYR A 91 -16.83 26.63 6.11
CA TYR A 91 -16.65 26.34 7.53
C TYR A 91 -17.40 27.34 8.42
N VAL A 92 -17.28 28.64 8.13
CA VAL A 92 -17.99 29.70 8.86
C VAL A 92 -19.50 29.55 8.72
N ASN A 93 -20.00 29.24 7.51
CA ASN A 93 -21.42 29.01 7.30
C ASN A 93 -21.92 27.81 8.13
N ALA A 94 -21.23 26.67 8.05
CA ALA A 94 -21.57 25.48 8.83
C ALA A 94 -21.56 25.77 10.35
N TYR A 95 -20.56 26.51 10.84
CA TYR A 95 -20.48 26.93 12.23
C TYR A 95 -21.63 27.87 12.63
N ASN A 96 -21.96 28.86 11.78
CA ASN A 96 -23.01 29.83 12.09
C ASN A 96 -24.41 29.21 12.08
N VAL A 97 -24.66 28.22 11.20
CA VAL A 97 -25.90 27.41 11.22
C VAL A 97 -25.98 26.59 12.51
N ALA A 98 -24.88 25.95 12.91
CA ALA A 98 -24.84 25.21 14.18
C ALA A 98 -25.00 26.13 15.40
N ALA A 99 -24.34 27.28 15.42
CA ALA A 99 -24.43 28.27 16.49
C ALA A 99 -25.86 28.85 16.61
N GLN A 100 -26.56 29.05 15.49
CA GLN A 100 -27.96 29.47 15.49
C GLN A 100 -28.88 28.41 16.10
N ASN A 101 -28.64 27.14 15.79
CA ASN A 101 -29.41 26.01 16.34
C ASN A 101 -29.12 25.79 17.83
N ASP A 102 -27.89 26.06 18.27
CA ASP A 102 -27.43 25.90 19.66
C ASP A 102 -27.63 27.16 20.52
N GLY A 103 -28.18 28.25 19.97
CA GLY A 103 -28.36 29.53 20.67
C GLY A 103 -27.06 30.26 21.03
N ARG A 104 -25.95 29.95 20.34
CA ARG A 104 -24.63 30.57 20.52
C ARG A 104 -24.42 31.76 19.59
N THR A 105 -23.51 32.65 19.96
CA THR A 105 -23.13 33.81 19.14
C THR A 105 -22.44 33.37 17.85
N GLN A 106 -22.95 33.84 16.72
CA GLN A 106 -22.39 33.60 15.39
C GLN A 106 -21.06 34.36 15.21
N ILE A 107 -20.19 33.84 14.34
CA ILE A 107 -18.99 34.55 13.91
C ILE A 107 -19.43 35.71 13.00
N PRO A 108 -19.11 36.98 13.35
CA PRO A 108 -19.48 38.12 12.52
C PRO A 108 -18.86 38.04 11.12
N ALA A 109 -19.62 38.42 10.09
CA ALA A 109 -19.17 38.37 8.70
C ALA A 109 -17.86 39.16 8.45
N ALA A 110 -17.62 40.23 9.22
CA ALA A 110 -16.39 41.01 9.17
C ALA A 110 -15.14 40.24 9.63
N VAL A 111 -15.29 39.35 10.62
CA VAL A 111 -14.20 38.51 11.13
C VAL A 111 -13.98 37.33 10.19
N ALA A 112 -15.06 36.74 9.68
CA ALA A 112 -15.01 35.64 8.71
C ALA A 112 -14.23 35.99 7.43
N ALA A 113 -14.32 37.23 6.96
CA ALA A 113 -13.61 37.73 5.79
C ALA A 113 -12.08 37.88 5.99
N THR A 114 -11.61 37.92 7.24
CA THR A 114 -10.19 38.07 7.58
C THR A 114 -9.47 36.75 7.83
N LEU A 115 -10.22 35.63 7.89
CA LEU A 115 -9.66 34.32 8.19
C LEU A 115 -8.97 33.73 6.95
N PRO A 116 -7.71 33.25 7.08
CA PRO A 116 -7.00 32.64 5.97
C PRO A 116 -7.62 31.29 5.59
N ASP A 117 -7.67 31.00 4.28
CA ASP A 117 -8.10 29.71 3.74
C ASP A 117 -6.91 28.76 3.65
N VAL A 118 -6.75 27.91 4.67
CA VAL A 118 -5.63 26.96 4.76
C VAL A 118 -6.14 25.54 4.59
N ASN A 119 -5.71 24.90 3.49
CA ASN A 119 -5.93 23.48 3.30
C ASN A 119 -4.85 22.68 4.03
N TRP A 120 -5.10 22.40 5.32
CA TRP A 120 -4.22 21.61 6.17
C TRP A 120 -3.90 20.23 5.59
N LEU A 121 -4.83 19.61 4.88
CA LEU A 121 -4.62 18.29 4.29
C LEU A 121 -3.55 18.34 3.18
N LYS A 122 -3.56 19.38 2.35
CA LYS A 122 -2.53 19.62 1.34
C LYS A 122 -1.18 19.98 1.97
N GLU A 123 -1.21 20.70 3.09
CA GLU A 123 0.00 21.16 3.78
C GLU A 123 0.74 20.05 4.52
N VAL A 124 0.02 19.08 5.07
CA VAL A 124 0.63 17.89 5.70
C VAL A 124 1.12 16.89 4.64
N LEU A 125 0.36 16.72 3.55
CA LEU A 125 0.67 15.75 2.49
C LEU A 125 1.51 16.36 1.37
N LYS A 126 2.55 17.11 1.73
CA LYS A 126 3.50 17.68 0.78
C LYS A 126 4.23 16.57 0.00
N PRO A 127 4.62 16.84 -1.26
CA PRO A 127 5.42 15.91 -2.04
C PRO A 127 6.67 15.49 -1.26
N ALA A 128 6.81 14.19 -1.03
CA ALA A 128 7.96 13.63 -0.34
C ALA A 128 8.92 13.03 -1.37
N TRP A 129 10.21 13.35 -1.23
CA TRP A 129 11.25 12.70 -2.02
C TRP A 129 11.58 11.35 -1.38
N GLN A 130 11.57 10.30 -2.19
CA GLN A 130 11.91 8.94 -1.77
C GLN A 130 13.12 8.45 -2.54
N HIS A 131 14.09 7.92 -1.80
CA HIS A 131 15.29 7.31 -2.35
C HIS A 131 15.49 5.93 -1.72
N ASN A 132 15.83 4.95 -2.54
CA ASN A 132 16.22 3.63 -2.07
C ASN A 132 17.38 3.12 -2.93
N VAL A 133 18.33 2.49 -2.26
CA VAL A 133 19.51 1.86 -2.85
C VAL A 133 19.59 0.45 -2.30
N GLN A 134 19.63 -0.52 -3.20
CA GLN A 134 19.81 -1.93 -2.85
C GLN A 134 20.97 -2.53 -3.63
N LEU A 135 21.74 -3.37 -2.95
CA LEU A 135 22.93 -4.05 -3.45
C LEU A 135 22.66 -5.55 -3.41
N ASP A 136 22.75 -6.21 -4.56
CA ASP A 136 22.58 -7.66 -4.74
C ASP A 136 23.84 -8.32 -5.29
#